data_AF-A0A7W4GY29-F1
#
_entry.id   AF-A0A7W4GY29-F1
#
_cell.length_a   1.000
_cell.length_b   1.000
_cell.length_c   1.000
_cell.angle_alpha   90.00
_cell.angle_beta   90.00
_cell.angle_gamma   90.00
#
_symmetry.space_group_name_H-M   'P 1'
#
loop_
_entity.id
_entity.type
_entity.pdbx_description
1 polymer ?
#
loop_
_entity_poly.entity_id
_entity_poly.type
_entity_poly.pdbx_seq_one_letter_code
_entity_poly.pdbx_strand_id
1 'polypeptide(L)' 'MRIFSNLNLSGDAPVRAQVGRGPWGPTGVPSTRWKKIQRILIPFVVVAIGVGLFFLGRMFYLILTGS' A
#
# COMPACT_ATOMS: atom_id res chain seq x y z
N MET A 1 14.85 -10.79 40.06
CA MET A 1 14.96 -9.34 39.85
C MET A 1 15.29 -9.07 38.39
N ARG A 2 14.49 -8.28 37.68
CA ARG A 2 14.79 -7.88 36.30
C ARG A 2 15.82 -6.74 36.33
N ILE A 3 17.02 -6.99 35.83
CA ILE A 3 18.21 -6.11 35.92
C ILE A 3 18.26 -5.09 34.77
N PHE A 4 17.37 -5.16 33.79
CA PHE A 4 17.37 -4.26 32.63
C PHE A 4 16.26 -3.22 32.75
N SER A 5 16.64 -1.94 32.90
CA SER A 5 15.74 -0.81 32.72
C SER A 5 15.48 -0.60 31.23
N ASN A 6 14.25 -0.25 30.86
CA ASN A 6 13.86 0.03 29.47
C ASN A 6 14.39 1.40 29.02
N LEU A 7 15.71 1.54 29.01
CA LEU A 7 16.41 2.80 28.74
C LEU A 7 16.44 3.06 27.22
N ASN A 8 15.84 4.18 26.81
CA ASN A 8 15.83 4.58 25.40
C ASN A 8 17.19 5.17 25.00
N LEU A 9 18.02 4.36 24.34
CA LEU A 9 19.35 4.73 23.83
C LEU A 9 19.32 5.53 22.52
N SER A 10 18.13 5.91 22.04
CA SER A 10 17.92 6.56 20.74
C SER A 10 17.33 7.96 20.82
N GLY A 11 17.37 8.59 22.00
CA GLY A 11 16.78 9.91 22.26
C GLY A 11 17.19 11.02 21.28
N ASP A 12 18.43 10.98 20.77
CA ASP A 12 18.99 11.95 19.80
C ASP A 12 19.33 11.33 18.42
N ALA A 13 18.85 10.12 18.12
CA ALA A 13 19.15 9.49 16.84
C ALA A 13 18.52 10.27 15.67
N PRO A 14 19.27 10.61 14.60
CA PRO A 14 18.80 11.47 13.53
C PRO A 14 17.56 10.94 12.80
N VAL A 15 16.75 11.88 12.31
CA VAL A 15 15.37 11.83 11.75
C VAL A 15 15.10 10.82 10.61
N ARG A 16 16.03 9.92 10.29
CA ARG A 16 15.68 8.70 9.55
C ARG A 16 14.95 7.73 10.48
N ALA A 17 13.75 8.13 10.87
CA ALA A 17 12.72 7.39 11.57
C ALA A 17 12.73 5.91 11.13
N GLN A 18 13.34 5.07 11.97
CA GLN A 18 13.36 3.62 11.73
C GLN A 18 11.95 3.09 11.98
N VAL A 19 11.26 2.71 10.91
CA VAL A 19 9.90 2.15 10.98
C VAL A 19 9.96 0.81 11.71
N GLY A 20 9.18 0.64 12.79
CA GLY A 20 9.02 -0.64 13.49
C GLY A 20 9.81 -0.82 14.81
N ARG A 21 10.33 0.25 15.43
CA ARG A 21 11.05 0.19 16.73
C ARG A 21 10.13 0.09 17.96
N GLY A 22 9.11 -0.78 17.91
CA GLY A 22 8.23 -1.02 19.06
C GLY A 22 7.64 0.25 19.69
N PRO A 23 7.58 0.38 21.04
CA PRO A 23 7.04 1.56 21.74
C PRO A 23 7.80 2.86 21.51
N TRP A 24 9.05 2.77 21.05
CA TRP A 24 9.95 3.91 20.81
C TRP A 24 10.03 4.29 19.32
N GLY A 25 9.18 3.67 18.49
CA GLY A 25 9.06 3.99 17.07
C GLY A 25 8.26 5.28 16.85
N PRO A 26 8.43 5.94 15.70
CA PRO A 26 7.76 7.20 15.42
C PRO A 26 6.24 7.03 15.30
N THR A 27 5.51 7.63 16.23
CA THR A 27 4.03 7.72 16.25
C THR A 27 3.58 8.79 15.25
N GLY A 28 3.49 8.42 13.98
CA GLY A 28 3.01 9.34 12.93
C GLY A 28 3.65 9.16 11.56
N VAL A 29 4.65 8.28 11.42
CA VAL A 29 5.21 7.96 10.10
C VAL A 29 4.28 6.96 9.41
N PRO A 30 3.72 7.30 8.24
CA PRO A 30 2.81 6.40 7.52
C PRO A 30 3.54 5.10 7.21
N SER A 31 2.94 3.96 7.60
CA SER A 31 3.51 2.66 7.27
C SER A 31 3.66 2.51 5.75
N THR A 32 4.80 2.00 5.29
CA THR A 32 5.07 1.82 3.85
C THR A 32 4.33 0.62 3.25
N ARG A 33 3.78 -0.26 4.09
CA ARG A 33 3.09 -1.50 3.66
C ARG A 33 1.84 -1.19 2.84
N TRP A 34 0.99 -0.28 3.31
CA TRP A 34 -0.22 0.12 2.59
C TRP A 34 0.10 0.79 1.25
N LYS A 35 1.11 1.68 1.22
CA LYS A 35 1.59 2.30 -0.04
C LYS A 35 2.14 1.28 -1.02
N LYS A 36 2.84 0.23 -0.53
CA LYS A 36 3.36 -0.85 -1.36
C LYS A 36 2.23 -1.72 -1.93
N ILE A 37 1.26 -2.09 -1.10
CA ILE A 37 0.09 -2.87 -1.53
C ILE A 37 -0.69 -2.08 -2.58
N GLN A 38 -0.97 -0.80 -2.32
CA GLN A 38 -1.66 0.08 -3.26
C GLN A 38 -0.92 0.19 -4.60
N ARG A 39 0.40 0.35 -4.58
CA ARG A 39 1.22 0.43 -5.81
C ARG A 39 1.16 -0.84 -6.66
N ILE A 40 1.02 -1.99 -6.02
CA ILE A 40 0.92 -3.28 -6.72
C ILE A 40 -0.52 -3.50 -7.20
N LEU A 41 -1.52 -3.24 -6.35
CA LEU A 41 -2.92 -3.56 -6.62
C LEU A 41 -3.56 -2.63 -7.66
N ILE A 42 -3.27 -1.32 -7.61
CA ILE A 42 -3.92 -0.32 -8.48
C ILE A 42 -3.73 -0.65 -9.98
N PRO A 43 -2.51 -0.93 -10.48
CA PRO A 43 -2.33 -1.26 -11.90
C PRO A 43 -3.20 -2.44 -12.37
N PHE A 44 -3.29 -3.51 -11.57
CA PHE A 44 -4.13 -4.67 -11.92
C PHE A 44 -5.61 -4.31 -11.96
N VAL A 45 -6.09 -3.54 -10.98
CA VAL A 45 -7.49 -3.10 -10.93
C VAL A 45 -7.83 -2.22 -12.13
N VAL A 46 -6.95 -1.28 -12.48
CA VAL A 46 -7.16 -0.38 -13.62
C VAL A 46 -7.21 -1.17 -14.94
N VAL A 47 -6.27 -2.11 -15.14
CA VAL A 47 -6.27 -2.97 -16.33
C VAL A 47 -7.54 -3.83 -16.39
N ALA A 48 -7.95 -4.43 -15.28
CA ALA A 48 -9.16 -5.26 -15.22
C ALA A 48 -10.42 -4.45 -15.59
N ILE A 49 -10.54 -3.21 -15.08
CA ILE A 49 -11.64 -2.31 -15.44
C ILE A 49 -11.60 -1.97 -16.93
N GLY A 50 -10.43 -1.61 -17.47
CA GLY A 50 -10.27 -1.29 -18.90
C GLY A 50 -10.66 -2.45 -19.81
N VAL A 51 -10.21 -3.66 -19.48
CA VAL A 51 -10.59 -4.90 -20.18
C VAL A 51 -12.09 -5.13 -20.10
N GLY A 52 -12.70 -5.00 -18.92
CA GLY A 52 -14.15 -5.14 -18.73
C GLY A 52 -14.97 -4.18 -19.59
N LEU A 53 -14.59 -2.89 -19.60
CA LEU A 53 -15.25 -1.88 -20.42
C LEU A 53 -15.08 -2.15 -21.93
N PHE A 54 -13.91 -2.62 -22.35
CA PHE A 54 -13.67 -2.98 -23.75
C PHE A 54 -14.58 -4.14 -24.19
N PHE A 55 -14.67 -5.21 -23.41
CA PHE A 55 -15.56 -6.33 -23.72
C PHE A 55 -17.03 -5.93 -23.71
N LEU A 56 -17.44 -5.08 -22.76
CA LEU A 56 -18.78 -4.55 -22.70
C LEU A 56 -19.13 -3.76 -23.99
N GLY A 57 -18.26 -2.84 -24.39
CA GLY A 57 -18.44 -2.07 -25.64
C GLY A 57 -18.45 -2.97 -26.87
N ARG A 58 -17.56 -3.97 -26.93
CA ARG A 58 -17.51 -4.97 -28.01
C ARG A 58 -18.80 -5.78 -28.11
N MET A 59 -19.37 -6.18 -26.98
CA MET A 59 -20.64 -6.92 -26.95
C MET A 59 -21.77 -6.08 -27.56
N PHE A 60 -21.90 -4.81 -27.14
CA PHE A 60 -22.88 -3.90 -27.73
C PHE A 60 -22.65 -3.70 -29.23
N TYR A 61 -21.40 -3.53 -29.64
CA TYR A 61 -21.05 -3.39 -31.05
C TYR A 61 -21.50 -4.59 -31.90
N LEU A 62 -21.26 -5.82 -31.43
CA LEU A 62 -21.68 -7.03 -32.14
C LEU A 62 -23.21 -7.14 -32.21
N ILE A 63 -23.91 -6.87 -31.09
CA ILE A 63 -25.39 -6.87 -31.04
C ILE A 63 -25.97 -5.85 -32.02
N LEU A 64 -25.42 -4.64 -32.07
CA LEU A 64 -25.91 -3.55 -32.92
C LEU A 64 -25.57 -3.74 -34.40
N THR A 65 -24.44 -4.38 -34.70
CA THR A 65 -23.96 -4.58 -36.08
C THR A 65 -24.43 -5.92 -36.67
N GLY A 66 -25.15 -6.73 -35.89
CA GLY A 66 -25.84 -7.93 -36.38
C GLY A 66 -24.92 -9.05 -36.86
N SER A 67 -23.69 -9.12 -36.34
CA SER A 67 -22.76 -10.24 -36.58
C SER A 67 -22.94 -11.35 -35.54
#